data_AF-A0A662E7S4-F1
#
_entry.id   AF-A0A662E7S4-F1
#
_cell.length_a   1.000
_cell.length_b   1.000
_cell.length_c   1.000
_cell.angle_alpha   90.00
_cell.angle_beta   90.00
_cell.angle_gamma   90.00
#
_symmetry.space_group_name_H-M   'P 1'
#
loop_
_entity.id
_entity.type
_entity.pdbx_description
1 polymer ?
#
loop_
_entity_poly.entity_id
_entity_poly.type
_entity_poly.pdbx_seq_one_letter_code
_entity_poly.pdbx_strand_id
1 'polypeptide(L)'
;MDRLQQERWLVALVAFHSAVVGVVLLTVPRWAASFGGWGELDTLFFVRQGGIFHVVVAAGYLMEYFRHRTVGLLLTAKTLATVFLILSWLADLSGAWALPFAALGDGLMAVMVLLAHRRAGRIS
;
A
#
# COMPACT_ATOMS: atom_id res chain seq x y z
N MET A 1 -12.24 -21.29 7.44
CA MET A 1 -11.26 -20.30 7.95
C MET A 1 -12.00 -19.40 8.93
N ASP A 2 -11.54 -19.31 10.18
CA ASP A 2 -12.19 -18.43 11.15
C ASP A 2 -11.93 -16.94 10.83
N ARG A 3 -12.67 -16.02 11.47
CA ARG A 3 -12.58 -14.58 11.16
C ARG A 3 -11.23 -13.96 11.54
N LEU A 4 -10.58 -14.47 12.59
CA LEU A 4 -9.25 -14.00 13.02
C LEU A 4 -8.18 -14.45 12.01
N GLN A 5 -8.32 -15.66 11.49
CA GLN A 5 -7.46 -16.20 10.45
C GLN A 5 -7.63 -15.42 9.13
N GLN A 6 -8.86 -15.05 8.77
CA GLN A 6 -9.14 -14.17 7.62
C GLN A 6 -8.45 -12.81 7.76
N GLU A 7 -8.59 -12.15 8.90
CA GLU A 7 -7.95 -10.88 9.18
C GLU A 7 -6.43 -10.99 9.10
N ARG A 8 -5.83 -11.99 9.76
CA ARG A 8 -4.38 -12.22 9.73
C ARG A 8 -3.85 -12.42 8.32
N TRP A 9 -4.53 -13.23 7.51
CA TRP A 9 -4.14 -13.43 6.12
C TRP A 9 -4.26 -12.14 5.30
N LEU A 10 -5.31 -11.36 5.52
CA LEU A 10 -5.50 -10.11 4.81
C LEU A 10 -4.41 -9.10 5.15
N VAL A 11 -4.05 -8.93 6.42
CA VAL A 11 -2.92 -8.07 6.84
C VAL A 11 -1.61 -8.55 6.22
N ALA A 12 -1.35 -9.86 6.24
CA ALA A 12 -0.15 -10.45 5.63
C ALA A 12 -0.09 -10.20 4.12
N LEU A 13 -1.22 -10.33 3.41
CA LEU A 13 -1.31 -10.07 1.97
C LEU A 13 -1.07 -8.59 1.65
N VAL A 14 -1.65 -7.67 2.42
CA VAL A 14 -1.44 -6.22 2.23
C VAL A 14 0.02 -5.83 2.50
N ALA A 15 0.63 -6.39 3.54
CA ALA A 15 2.04 -6.19 3.83
C ALA A 15 2.93 -6.78 2.72
N PHE A 16 2.64 -7.99 2.25
CA PHE A 16 3.37 -8.63 1.17
C PHE A 16 3.29 -7.83 -0.13
N HIS A 17 2.09 -7.41 -0.53
CA HIS A 17 1.89 -6.53 -1.68
C HIS A 17 2.72 -5.25 -1.56
N SER A 18 2.66 -4.59 -0.39
CA SER A 18 3.42 -3.36 -0.15
C SER A 18 4.93 -3.60 -0.23
N ALA A 19 5.43 -4.72 0.31
CA ALA A 19 6.84 -5.10 0.19
C ALA A 19 7.26 -5.38 -1.26
N VAL A 20 6.43 -6.08 -2.05
CA VAL A 20 6.69 -6.34 -3.48
C VAL A 20 6.78 -5.04 -4.26
N VAL A 21 5.83 -4.12 -4.07
CA VAL A 21 5.88 -2.78 -4.68
C VAL A 21 7.17 -2.07 -4.27
N GLY A 22 7.52 -2.11 -2.98
CA GLY A 22 8.74 -1.50 -2.47
C GLY A 22 10.02 -2.04 -3.12
N VAL A 23 10.14 -3.37 -3.23
CA VAL A 23 11.28 -4.03 -3.87
C VAL A 23 11.38 -3.69 -5.35
N VAL A 24 10.26 -3.66 -6.08
CA VAL A 24 10.22 -3.28 -7.50
C VAL A 24 10.71 -1.84 -7.68
N LEU A 25 10.21 -0.89 -6.88
CA LEU A 25 10.61 0.51 -6.94
C LEU A 25 12.10 0.72 -6.56
N LEU A 26 12.65 -0.12 -5.67
CA LEU A 26 14.06 -0.07 -5.29
C LEU A 26 14.99 -0.60 -6.38
N THR A 27 14.64 -1.77 -6.94
CA THR A 27 15.54 -2.56 -7.79
C THR A 27 15.42 -2.21 -9.27
N VAL A 28 14.20 -1.93 -9.75
CA VAL A 28 13.91 -1.66 -11.17
C VAL A 28 13.09 -0.38 -11.37
N PRO A 29 13.52 0.78 -10.81
CA PRO A 29 12.74 2.02 -10.78
C PRO A 29 12.37 2.58 -12.17
N ARG A 30 13.28 2.49 -13.14
CA ARG A 30 13.04 2.99 -14.51
C ARG A 30 11.93 2.21 -15.20
N TRP A 31 11.98 0.88 -15.09
CA TRP A 31 10.94 0.01 -15.62
C TRP A 31 9.60 0.25 -14.91
N ALA A 32 9.62 0.38 -13.58
CA ALA A 32 8.40 0.63 -12.80
C ALA A 32 7.73 1.95 -13.21
N ALA A 33 8.52 3.01 -13.40
CA ALA A 33 8.00 4.30 -13.86
C ALA A 33 7.45 4.22 -15.30
N SER A 34 8.20 3.64 -16.24
CA SER A 34 7.73 3.48 -17.61
C SER A 34 6.46 2.63 -17.69
N PHE A 35 6.40 1.56 -16.87
CA PHE A 35 5.23 0.69 -16.80
C PHE A 35 4.01 1.48 -16.30
N GLY A 36 4.18 2.30 -15.26
CA GLY A 36 3.08 3.08 -14.68
C GLY A 36 2.59 4.25 -15.52
N GLY A 37 3.18 4.46 -16.70
CA GLY A 37 2.81 5.54 -17.62
C GLY A 37 3.55 6.85 -17.37
N TRP A 38 4.55 6.85 -16.49
CA TRP A 38 5.47 7.97 -16.36
C TRP A 38 6.51 7.95 -17.47
N GLY A 39 6.89 9.12 -17.97
CA GLY A 39 7.94 9.29 -18.98
C GLY A 39 9.35 9.12 -18.42
N GLU A 40 10.33 9.76 -19.05
CA GLU A 40 11.69 9.81 -18.52
C GLU A 40 11.71 10.45 -17.12
N LEU A 41 12.49 9.85 -16.22
CA LEU A 41 12.66 10.33 -14.86
C LEU A 41 13.91 11.19 -14.77
N ASP A 42 13.78 12.42 -14.28
CA ASP A 42 14.92 13.30 -13.99
C ASP A 42 15.82 12.72 -12.89
N THR A 43 15.24 12.01 -11.91
CA THR A 43 15.98 11.38 -10.83
C THR A 43 15.33 10.08 -10.35
N LEU A 44 16.17 9.09 -10.04
CA LEU A 44 15.75 7.80 -9.47
C LEU A 44 15.60 7.85 -7.95
N PHE A 45 16.08 8.91 -7.30
CA PHE A 45 16.11 9.01 -5.84
C PHE A 45 14.71 8.88 -5.24
N PHE A 46 13.72 9.65 -5.73
CA PHE A 46 12.36 9.64 -5.18
C PHE A 46 11.64 8.32 -5.42
N VAL A 47 11.86 7.67 -6.57
CA VAL A 47 11.27 6.35 -6.85
C VAL A 47 11.82 5.30 -5.87
N ARG A 48 13.14 5.28 -5.67
CA ARG A 48 13.78 4.39 -4.70
C ARG A 48 13.40 4.72 -3.25
N GLN A 49 13.25 6.01 -2.93
CA GLN A 49 12.80 6.47 -1.63
C GLN A 49 11.37 5.99 -1.33
N GLY A 50 10.45 6.14 -2.29
CA GLY A 50 9.11 5.56 -2.19
C GLY A 50 9.17 4.04 -2.01
N GLY A 51 10.11 3.37 -2.68
CA GLY A 51 10.35 1.95 -2.54
C GLY A 51 10.77 1.53 -1.13
N ILE A 52 11.76 2.19 -0.51
CA ILE A 52 12.17 1.84 0.86
C ILE A 52 11.08 2.14 1.88
N PHE A 53 10.30 3.21 1.69
CA PHE A 53 9.17 3.50 2.58
C PHE A 53 8.09 2.42 2.52
N HIS A 54 7.81 1.85 1.35
CA HIS A 54 6.89 0.72 1.23
C HIS A 54 7.36 -0.50 2.02
N VAL A 55 8.67 -0.81 2.00
CA VAL A 55 9.25 -1.93 2.76
C VAL A 55 9.15 -1.68 4.27
N VAL A 56 9.52 -0.48 4.72
CA VAL A 56 9.46 -0.11 6.15
C VAL A 56 8.04 -0.17 6.67
N VAL A 57 7.10 0.40 5.92
CA VAL A 57 5.68 0.44 6.30
C VAL A 57 5.07 -0.98 6.29
N ALA A 58 5.43 -1.83 5.32
CA ALA A 58 5.01 -3.24 5.31
C ALA A 58 5.47 -3.98 6.58
N ALA A 59 6.72 -3.78 6.99
CA ALA A 59 7.23 -4.32 8.25
C ALA A 59 6.44 -3.77 9.45
N GLY A 60 6.16 -2.47 9.45
CA GLY A 60 5.35 -1.81 10.46
C GLY A 60 3.96 -2.42 10.61
N TYR A 61 3.28 -2.75 9.50
CA TYR A 61 1.96 -3.41 9.54
C TYR A 61 2.02 -4.76 10.27
N LEU A 62 3.02 -5.58 9.94
CA LEU A 62 3.19 -6.89 10.57
C LEU A 62 3.56 -6.75 12.04
N MET A 63 4.47 -5.84 12.37
CA MET A 63 4.89 -5.58 13.75
C MET A 63 3.71 -5.11 14.61
N GLU A 64 2.93 -4.13 14.12
CA GLU A 64 1.72 -3.66 14.81
C GLU A 64 0.75 -4.81 15.03
N TYR A 65 0.40 -5.52 13.96
CA TYR A 65 -0.65 -6.54 14.03
C TYR A 65 -0.25 -7.71 14.93
N PHE A 66 0.97 -8.24 14.80
CA PHE A 66 1.39 -9.40 15.60
C PHE A 66 1.66 -9.06 17.07
N ARG A 67 2.04 -7.82 17.38
CA ARG A 67 2.34 -7.40 18.76
C ARG A 67 1.12 -6.83 19.50
N HIS A 68 0.29 -6.06 18.81
CA HIS A 68 -0.80 -5.29 19.41
C HIS A 68 -2.19 -5.71 18.93
N ARG A 69 -2.30 -6.54 17.88
CA ARG A 69 -3.57 -6.95 17.27
C ARG A 69 -4.42 -5.77 16.78
N THR A 70 -3.76 -4.67 16.44
CA THR A 70 -4.37 -3.48 15.84
C THR A 70 -3.94 -3.35 14.38
N VAL A 71 -4.68 -2.54 13.63
CA VAL A 71 -4.46 -2.27 12.19
C VAL A 71 -4.36 -0.78 11.90
N GLY A 72 -4.10 0.05 12.92
CA GLY A 72 -4.15 1.50 12.83
C GLY A 72 -3.11 2.09 11.88
N LEU A 73 -1.89 1.55 11.88
CA LEU A 73 -0.84 1.98 10.95
C LEU A 73 -1.22 1.64 9.51
N LEU A 74 -1.73 0.42 9.28
CA LEU A 74 -2.18 -0.03 7.96
C LEU A 74 -3.30 0.87 7.42
N LEU A 75 -4.33 1.09 8.23
CA LEU A 75 -5.47 1.92 7.82
C LEU A 75 -5.05 3.36 7.54
N THR A 76 -4.21 3.94 8.41
CA THR A 76 -3.70 5.30 8.22
C THR A 76 -2.88 5.41 6.94
N ALA A 77 -1.90 4.53 6.76
CA ALA A 77 -1.01 4.57 5.60
C ALA A 77 -1.77 4.35 4.28
N LYS A 78 -2.66 3.35 4.20
CA LYS A 78 -3.45 3.10 2.99
C LYS A 78 -4.44 4.21 2.68
N THR A 79 -5.03 4.83 3.71
CA THR A 79 -5.92 5.99 3.51
C THR A 79 -5.15 7.20 3.00
N LEU A 80 -4.01 7.53 3.62
CA LEU A 80 -3.15 8.64 3.19
C LEU A 80 -2.61 8.40 1.78
N ALA A 81 -2.20 7.17 1.45
CA ALA A 81 -1.76 6.81 0.10
C ALA A 81 -2.89 6.96 -0.92
N THR A 82 -4.10 6.52 -0.60
CA THR A 82 -5.28 6.70 -1.46
C THR A 82 -5.54 8.18 -1.74
N VAL A 83 -5.57 9.01 -0.69
CA VAL A 83 -5.79 10.46 -0.82
C VAL A 83 -4.68 11.09 -1.64
N PHE A 84 -3.42 10.79 -1.33
CA PHE A 84 -2.27 11.28 -2.07
C PHE A 84 -2.36 10.92 -3.55
N LEU A 85 -2.62 9.66 -3.89
CA LEU A 85 -2.70 9.18 -5.27
C LEU A 85 -3.87 9.79 -6.05
N ILE A 86 -5.03 10.00 -5.40
CA ILE A 86 -6.15 10.72 -6.02
C ILE A 86 -5.75 12.16 -6.32
N LEU A 87 -5.17 12.87 -5.34
CA LEU A 87 -4.74 14.26 -5.54
C LEU A 87 -3.65 14.36 -6.61
N SER A 88 -2.70 13.43 -6.62
CA SER A 88 -1.68 13.33 -7.66
C SER A 88 -2.29 13.07 -9.02
N TRP A 89 -3.26 12.15 -9.13
CA TRP A 89 -3.96 11.88 -10.39
C TRP A 89 -4.68 13.10 -10.94
N LEU A 90 -5.36 13.86 -10.08
CA LEU A 90 -6.05 15.10 -10.48
C LEU A 90 -5.09 16.22 -10.90
N ALA A 91 -3.87 16.22 -10.36
CA ALA A 91 -2.83 17.20 -10.68
C ALA A 91 -1.87 16.74 -11.79
N ASP A 92 -1.95 15.49 -12.21
CA ASP A 92 -0.96 14.89 -13.11
C ASP A 92 -1.20 15.30 -14.57
N LEU A 93 -0.20 15.97 -15.15
CA LEU A 93 -0.17 16.33 -16.56
C LEU A 93 0.50 15.25 -17.43
N SER A 94 1.19 14.27 -16.82
CA SER A 94 1.91 13.22 -17.55
C SER A 94 0.99 12.12 -18.08
N GLY A 95 -0.21 11.97 -17.52
CA GLY A 95 -1.18 10.96 -17.93
C GLY A 95 -0.85 9.56 -17.41
N ALA A 96 -0.19 9.47 -16.25
CA ALA A 96 0.23 8.20 -15.65
C ALA A 96 -1.00 7.35 -15.27
N TRP A 97 -1.27 6.35 -16.10
CA TRP A 97 -2.46 5.50 -15.99
C TRP A 97 -2.48 4.71 -14.68
N ALA A 98 -1.33 4.43 -14.06
CA ALA A 98 -1.26 3.65 -12.84
C ALA A 98 -1.82 4.38 -11.60
N LEU A 99 -1.85 5.71 -11.59
CA LEU A 99 -2.31 6.50 -10.44
C LEU A 99 -3.73 6.15 -9.97
N PRO A 100 -4.78 6.16 -10.83
CA PRO A 100 -6.14 5.83 -10.41
C PRO A 100 -6.29 4.38 -9.94
N PHE A 101 -5.59 3.43 -10.56
CA PHE A 101 -5.64 2.02 -10.14
C PHE A 101 -4.91 1.77 -8.82
N ALA A 102 -3.78 2.44 -8.60
CA ALA A 102 -3.07 2.39 -7.33
C ALA A 102 -3.92 2.98 -6.20
N ALA A 103 -4.56 4.13 -6.44
CA ALA A 103 -5.49 4.74 -5.49
C ALA A 103 -6.65 3.80 -5.13
N LEU A 104 -7.27 3.19 -6.14
CA LEU A 104 -8.34 2.23 -5.94
C LEU A 104 -7.86 1.00 -5.15
N GLY A 105 -6.69 0.47 -5.50
CA GLY A 105 -6.09 -0.68 -4.81
C GLY A 105 -5.85 -0.41 -3.33
N ASP A 106 -5.23 0.74 -3.00
CA ASP A 106 -4.99 1.14 -1.61
C ASP A 106 -6.29 1.39 -0.84
N GLY A 107 -7.27 2.04 -1.46
CA GLY A 107 -8.57 2.27 -0.85
C GLY A 107 -9.32 0.96 -0.55
N LEU A 108 -9.33 0.03 -1.51
CA LEU A 108 -9.95 -1.28 -1.32
C LEU A 108 -9.24 -2.10 -0.23
N MET A 109 -7.91 -2.09 -0.20
CA MET A 109 -7.15 -2.76 0.87
C MET A 109 -7.50 -2.19 2.25
N ALA A 110 -7.59 -0.86 2.39
CA ALA A 110 -8.00 -0.22 3.63
C ALA A 110 -9.41 -0.63 4.07
N VAL A 111 -10.38 -0.56 3.16
CA VAL A 111 -11.78 -0.93 3.43
C VAL A 111 -11.89 -2.40 3.81
N MET A 112 -11.24 -3.30 3.07
CA MET A 112 -11.28 -4.73 3.37
C MET A 112 -10.69 -5.04 4.75
N VAL A 113 -9.56 -4.43 5.12
CA VAL A 113 -8.95 -4.63 6.44
C VAL A 113 -9.83 -4.06 7.54
N LEU A 114 -10.42 -2.89 7.35
CA LEU A 114 -11.36 -2.29 8.31
C LEU A 114 -12.58 -3.20 8.55
N LEU A 115 -13.16 -3.73 7.48
CA LEU A 115 -14.31 -4.63 7.58
C LEU A 115 -13.93 -5.95 8.25
N ALA A 116 -12.76 -6.52 7.94
CA ALA A 116 -12.26 -7.73 8.59
C ALA A 116 -12.04 -7.50 10.10
N HIS A 117 -11.36 -6.42 10.46
CA HIS A 117 -11.06 -6.06 11.84
C HIS A 117 -12.34 -5.86 12.68
N ARG A 118 -13.31 -5.10 12.15
CA ARG A 118 -14.62 -4.90 12.81
C ARG A 118 -15.41 -6.19 12.98
N ARG A 119 -15.26 -7.15 12.07
CA ARG A 119 -15.96 -8.46 12.16
C ARG A 119 -15.29 -9.41 13.15
N ALA A 120 -13.97 -9.29 13.32
CA ALA A 120 -13.19 -10.08 14.28
C ALA A 120 -13.43 -9.59 15.72
N GLY A 121 -13.39 -8.28 15.97
CA GLY A 121 -13.63 -7.70 17.30
C GLY A 121 -15.06 -7.82 17.82
N ARG A 122 -16.03 -8.25 17.00
CA ARG A 122 -17.39 -8.60 17.45
C ARG A 122 -17.51 -10.02 18.01
N ILE A 123 -16.45 -10.83 17.92
CA ILE A 123 -16.43 -12.23 18.39
C ILE A 123 -15.62 -12.39 19.69
N SER A 124 -14.66 -11.50 19.95
CA SER A 124 -13.90 -11.42 21.21
C SER A 124 -14.70 -10.75 22.31
#